data_AF-A0A022QNK3-F1
#
_entry.id   AF-A0A022QNK3-F1
#
_cell.length_a   1.000
_cell.length_b   1.000
_cell.length_c   1.000
_cell.angle_alpha   90.00
_cell.angle_beta   90.00
_cell.angle_gamma   90.00
#
_symmetry.space_group_name_H-M   'P 1'
#
loop_
_entity.id
_entity.type
_entity.pdbx_description
1 polymer ?
#
loop_
_entity_poly.entity_id
_entity_poly.type
_entity_poly.pdbx_seq_one_letter_code
_entity_poly.pdbx_strand_id
1 'polypeptide(L)'
;MERRRRIAADGRNRGMEENTLAILDTSGFNNSKFSPHLNDDRLAFLEAVRTASLLPDNGSAPTGKMFEAIFHILKDVDSLDLMMESYQLLIELDKCFPRVYLSKGECLDSSLPSE
;
A
#
# COMPACT_ATOMS: atom_id res chain seq x y z
N MET A 1 23.99 13.72 20.88
CA MET A 1 24.11 13.14 19.53
C MET A 1 22.90 12.23 19.28
N GLU A 2 21.78 12.76 18.78
CA GLU A 2 20.53 11.98 18.59
C GLU A 2 20.12 12.01 17.11
N ARG A 3 20.82 11.24 16.27
CA ARG A 3 20.48 11.04 14.85
C ARG A 3 20.75 9.59 14.45
N ARG A 4 20.02 8.62 15.01
CA ARG A 4 20.17 7.20 14.60
C ARG A 4 18.90 6.34 14.53
N ARG A 5 17.69 6.90 14.67
CA ARG A 5 16.46 6.07 14.63
C ARG A 5 15.60 6.16 13.37
N ARG A 6 15.80 7.15 12.48
CA ARG A 6 14.93 7.32 11.29
C ARG A 6 15.34 6.51 10.05
N ILE A 7 16.57 5.99 9.98
CA ILE A 7 17.10 5.36 8.76
C ILE A 7 16.68 3.89 8.63
N ALA A 8 16.45 3.18 9.73
CA ALA A 8 16.13 1.75 9.70
C ALA A 8 14.68 1.43 9.27
N ALA A 9 13.73 2.35 9.52
CA ALA A 9 12.33 2.19 9.12
C ALA A 9 12.16 2.38 7.59
N ASP A 10 12.88 3.32 7.01
CA ASP A 10 12.82 3.66 5.58
C ASP A 10 13.36 2.51 4.70
N GLY A 11 14.46 1.86 5.13
CA GLY A 11 15.03 0.70 4.42
C GLY A 11 14.15 -0.55 4.43
N ARG A 12 13.43 -0.84 5.53
CA ARG A 12 12.50 -1.99 5.59
C ARG A 12 11.27 -1.77 4.72
N ASN A 13 10.71 -0.56 4.73
CA ASN A 13 9.54 -0.24 3.92
C ASN A 13 9.89 -0.25 2.43
N ARG A 14 11.09 0.18 2.05
CA ARG A 14 11.56 0.15 0.66
C ARG A 14 11.73 -1.26 0.11
N GLY A 15 12.34 -2.17 0.89
CA GLY A 15 12.53 -3.56 0.46
C GLY A 15 11.21 -4.33 0.37
N MET A 16 10.28 -4.07 1.29
CA MET A 16 8.93 -4.63 1.23
C MET A 16 8.17 -4.09 0.00
N GLU A 17 8.17 -2.77 -0.22
CA GLU A 17 7.55 -2.16 -1.40
C GLU A 17 8.05 -2.80 -2.69
N GLU A 18 9.37 -2.88 -2.87
CA GLU A 18 9.98 -3.45 -4.07
C GLU A 18 9.61 -4.92 -4.25
N ASN A 19 9.66 -5.72 -3.19
CA ASN A 19 9.32 -7.14 -3.25
C ASN A 19 7.84 -7.36 -3.59
N THR A 20 6.93 -6.59 -2.98
CA THR A 20 5.50 -6.71 -3.24
C THR A 20 5.15 -6.21 -4.64
N LEU A 21 5.72 -5.09 -5.10
CA LEU A 21 5.46 -4.58 -6.45
C LEU A 21 6.04 -5.47 -7.56
N ALA A 22 7.15 -6.19 -7.29
CA ALA A 22 7.73 -7.12 -8.26
C ALA A 22 6.77 -8.25 -8.67
N ILE A 23 5.76 -8.58 -7.85
CA ILE A 23 4.70 -9.54 -8.19
C ILE A 23 3.86 -9.04 -9.38
N LEU A 24 3.74 -7.72 -9.54
CA LEU A 24 3.00 -7.13 -10.66
C LEU A 24 3.88 -6.97 -11.91
N ASP A 25 5.21 -6.94 -11.77
CA ASP A 25 6.15 -6.80 -12.89
C ASP A 25 6.20 -8.05 -13.78
N THR A 26 5.91 -9.25 -13.25
CA THR A 26 5.73 -10.46 -14.08
C THR A 26 4.51 -10.39 -14.98
N SER A 27 3.52 -9.58 -14.60
CA SER A 27 2.24 -9.44 -15.28
C SER A 27 2.27 -8.34 -16.35
N GLY A 28 3.26 -7.43 -16.29
CA GLY A 28 3.35 -6.28 -17.19
C GLY A 28 2.17 -5.33 -16.99
N PHE A 29 2.43 -4.14 -16.46
CA PHE A 29 1.48 -3.02 -16.41
C PHE A 29 1.01 -2.53 -17.81
N ASN A 30 1.30 -3.30 -18.85
CA ASN A 30 1.18 -2.97 -20.26
C ASN A 30 0.18 -3.93 -20.89
N ASN A 31 -1.11 -3.54 -20.85
CA ASN A 31 -2.23 -3.79 -21.77
C ASN A 31 -2.38 -5.14 -22.51
N SER A 32 -1.61 -6.18 -22.18
CA SER A 32 -1.74 -7.51 -22.75
C SER A 32 -2.90 -8.19 -22.04
N LYS A 33 -4.12 -7.87 -22.49
CA LYS A 33 -5.41 -8.26 -21.88
C LYS A 33 -5.63 -9.78 -21.70
N PHE A 34 -4.66 -10.65 -22.03
CA PHE A 34 -4.87 -12.10 -22.14
C PHE A 34 -3.67 -12.95 -21.72
N SER A 35 -2.98 -12.61 -20.62
CA SER A 35 -2.15 -13.61 -19.93
C SER A 35 -2.99 -14.28 -18.82
N PRO A 36 -3.10 -15.62 -18.79
CA PRO A 36 -3.85 -16.34 -17.75
C PRO A 36 -3.37 -16.01 -16.33
N HIS A 37 -2.10 -15.66 -16.19
CA HIS A 37 -1.43 -15.43 -14.91
C HIS A 37 -1.66 -14.04 -14.33
N LEU A 38 -2.24 -13.09 -15.08
CA LEU A 38 -2.39 -11.70 -14.59
C LEU A 38 -3.28 -11.61 -13.36
N ASN A 39 -4.40 -12.34 -13.37
CA ASN A 39 -5.33 -12.29 -12.25
C ASN A 39 -4.76 -12.98 -11.01
N ASP A 40 -4.01 -14.08 -11.21
CA ASP A 40 -3.32 -14.78 -10.15
C ASP A 40 -2.22 -13.90 -9.52
N ASP A 41 -1.43 -13.20 -10.34
CA ASP A 41 -0.40 -12.27 -9.88
C ASP A 41 -1.02 -11.08 -9.13
N ARG A 42 -2.13 -10.52 -9.64
CA ARG A 42 -2.88 -9.45 -8.97
C ARG A 42 -3.43 -9.90 -7.62
N LEU A 43 -3.96 -11.12 -7.54
CA LEU A 43 -4.47 -11.69 -6.28
C LEU A 43 -3.31 -11.95 -5.30
N ALA A 44 -2.20 -12.51 -5.77
CA ALA A 44 -0.99 -12.72 -4.97
C ALA A 44 -0.41 -11.40 -4.45
N PHE A 45 -0.44 -10.34 -5.25
CA PHE A 45 -0.09 -8.99 -4.82
C PHE A 45 -1.00 -8.51 -3.68
N LEU A 46 -2.32 -8.60 -3.83
CA LEU A 46 -3.27 -8.18 -2.78
C LEU A 46 -3.03 -8.95 -1.47
N GLU A 47 -2.79 -10.25 -1.55
CA GLU A 47 -2.49 -11.09 -0.39
C GLU A 47 -1.13 -10.75 0.25
N ALA A 48 -0.11 -10.45 -0.56
CA ALA A 48 1.18 -9.97 -0.06
C ALA A 48 1.05 -8.64 0.70
N VAL A 49 0.23 -7.71 0.21
CA VAL A 49 -0.08 -6.47 0.94
C VAL A 49 -0.80 -6.77 2.25
N ARG A 50 -1.83 -7.64 2.20
CA ARG A 50 -2.63 -8.05 3.37
C ARG A 50 -1.73 -8.65 4.45
N THR A 51 -0.93 -9.65 4.10
CA THR A 51 -0.03 -10.33 5.03
C THR A 51 1.03 -9.40 5.60
N ALA A 52 1.59 -8.50 4.81
CA ALA A 52 2.63 -7.62 5.30
C ALA A 52 2.10 -6.46 6.18
N SER A 53 0.85 -6.02 5.94
CA SER A 53 0.27 -4.84 6.60
C SER A 53 -0.67 -5.17 7.75
N LEU A 54 -1.33 -6.34 7.72
CA LEU A 54 -2.42 -6.68 8.64
C LEU A 54 -2.14 -7.90 9.53
N LEU A 55 -1.25 -8.81 9.11
CA LEU A 55 -0.97 -10.03 9.88
C LEU A 55 -0.04 -9.81 11.10
N PRO A 56 1.05 -9.04 11.02
CA PRO A 56 1.87 -8.78 12.20
C PRO A 56 1.22 -7.72 13.10
N ASP A 57 1.33 -7.89 14.42
CA ASP A 57 0.86 -6.92 15.44
C ASP A 57 1.46 -5.51 15.23
N ASN A 58 2.58 -5.41 14.52
CA ASN A 58 3.26 -4.18 14.11
C ASN A 58 3.37 -4.05 12.59
N GLY A 59 2.30 -4.39 11.86
CA GLY A 59 2.22 -4.24 10.42
C GLY A 59 2.66 -2.86 9.94
N SER A 60 3.45 -2.83 8.87
CA SER A 60 3.84 -1.58 8.23
C SER A 60 2.73 -1.11 7.32
N ALA A 61 2.40 0.17 7.39
CA ALA A 61 1.45 0.79 6.47
C ALA A 61 1.91 0.59 5.02
N PRO A 62 1.03 0.20 4.08
CA PRO A 62 1.39 0.11 2.68
C PRO A 62 1.83 1.47 2.16
N THR A 63 2.76 1.46 1.22
CA THR A 63 3.28 2.71 0.63
C THR A 63 2.30 3.29 -0.39
N GLY A 64 2.50 4.56 -0.76
CA GLY A 64 1.65 5.23 -1.75
C GLY A 64 1.54 4.45 -3.07
N LYS A 65 2.65 3.89 -3.56
CA LYS A 65 2.67 3.09 -4.79
C LYS A 65 1.87 1.79 -4.68
N MET A 66 1.93 1.13 -3.52
CA MET A 66 1.13 -0.07 -3.27
C MET A 66 -0.37 0.28 -3.30
N PHE A 67 -0.76 1.40 -2.69
CA PHE A 67 -2.15 1.88 -2.78
C PHE A 67 -2.56 2.22 -4.21
N GLU A 68 -1.72 2.90 -4.99
CA GLU A 68 -1.97 3.18 -6.41
C GLU A 68 -2.20 1.87 -7.19
N ALA A 69 -1.37 0.85 -6.98
CA ALA A 69 -1.53 -0.46 -7.59
C ALA A 69 -2.87 -1.12 -7.21
N ILE A 70 -3.27 -1.10 -5.93
CA ILE A 70 -4.58 -1.61 -5.49
C ILE A 70 -5.72 -0.87 -6.20
N PHE A 71 -5.66 0.46 -6.30
CA PHE A 71 -6.68 1.23 -7.01
C PHE A 71 -6.69 0.95 -8.52
N HIS A 72 -5.54 0.70 -9.12
CA HIS A 72 -5.46 0.28 -10.52
C HIS A 72 -6.13 -1.08 -10.72
N ILE A 73 -5.85 -2.07 -9.89
CA ILE A 73 -6.52 -3.39 -9.94
C ILE A 73 -8.03 -3.22 -9.74
N LEU A 74 -8.46 -2.39 -8.79
CA LEU A 74 -9.88 -2.13 -8.57
C LEU A 74 -10.59 -1.52 -9.79
N LYS A 75 -9.89 -0.66 -10.57
CA LYS A 75 -10.47 0.07 -11.71
C LYS A 75 -10.36 -0.65 -13.05
N ASP A 76 -9.33 -1.48 -13.24
CA ASP A 76 -8.90 -2.00 -14.54
C ASP A 76 -9.31 -3.47 -14.77
N VAL A 77 -10.22 -4.01 -13.95
CA VAL A 77 -10.48 -5.46 -13.91
C VAL A 77 -11.93 -5.80 -14.21
N ASP A 78 -12.14 -6.67 -15.19
CA ASP A 78 -13.43 -7.30 -15.54
C ASP A 78 -13.82 -8.47 -14.59
N SER A 79 -12.95 -8.82 -13.64
CA SER A 79 -13.16 -9.87 -12.63
C SER A 79 -13.76 -9.30 -11.33
N LEU A 80 -14.94 -9.81 -10.98
CA LEU A 80 -15.63 -9.44 -9.74
C LEU A 80 -14.79 -9.80 -8.49
N ASP A 81 -14.09 -10.93 -8.52
CA ASP A 81 -13.33 -11.41 -7.36
C ASP A 81 -12.19 -10.45 -7.01
N LEU A 82 -11.43 -9.99 -8.00
CA LEU A 82 -10.37 -9.00 -7.81
C LEU A 82 -10.92 -7.65 -7.34
N MET A 83 -12.09 -7.25 -7.83
CA MET A 83 -12.76 -6.03 -7.38
C MET A 83 -13.14 -6.13 -5.89
N MET A 84 -13.75 -7.25 -5.48
CA MET A 84 -14.14 -7.49 -4.09
C MET A 84 -12.92 -7.58 -3.17
N GLU A 85 -11.90 -8.34 -3.55
CA GLU A 85 -10.66 -8.48 -2.76
C GLU A 85 -9.92 -7.14 -2.60
N SER A 86 -9.82 -6.36 -3.68
CA SER A 86 -9.20 -5.02 -3.64
C SER A 86 -9.98 -4.08 -2.72
N TYR A 87 -11.31 -4.06 -2.84
CA TYR A 87 -12.16 -3.21 -2.00
C TYR A 87 -12.09 -3.61 -0.52
N GLN A 88 -12.18 -4.91 -0.24
CA GLN A 88 -12.09 -5.44 1.12
C GLN A 88 -10.74 -5.11 1.76
N LEU A 89 -9.64 -5.27 1.02
CA LEU A 89 -8.31 -4.89 1.49
C LEU A 89 -8.22 -3.40 1.82
N LEU A 90 -8.79 -2.51 0.99
CA LEU A 90 -8.79 -1.08 1.27
C LEU A 90 -9.53 -0.73 2.57
N ILE A 91 -10.66 -1.38 2.84
CA ILE A 91 -11.43 -1.19 4.08
C ILE A 91 -10.65 -1.67 5.31
N GLU A 92 -9.95 -2.80 5.21
CA GLU A 92 -9.12 -3.31 6.31
C GLU A 92 -7.93 -2.41 6.59
N LEU A 93 -7.27 -1.93 5.53
CA LEU A 93 -6.17 -0.98 5.63
C LEU A 93 -6.60 0.34 6.26
N ASP A 94 -7.80 0.85 5.95
CA ASP A 94 -8.32 2.08 6.55
C ASP A 94 -8.57 1.92 8.07
N LYS A 95 -9.01 0.74 8.51
CA LYS A 95 -9.19 0.44 9.95
C LYS A 95 -7.87 0.39 10.70
N CYS A 96 -6.84 -0.22 10.11
CA CYS A 96 -5.53 -0.39 10.76
C CYS A 96 -4.66 0.87 10.65
N PHE A 97 -4.81 1.63 9.56
CA PHE A 97 -4.03 2.83 9.28
C PHE A 97 -4.96 4.00 8.93
N PRO A 98 -5.72 4.54 9.91
CA PRO A 98 -6.65 5.64 9.66
C PRO A 98 -5.92 6.83 9.06
N ARG A 99 -6.34 7.26 7.87
CA ARG A 99 -5.76 8.42 7.20
C ARG A 99 -6.42 9.68 7.70
N VAL A 100 -5.66 10.51 8.43
CA VAL A 100 -6.10 11.86 8.78
C VAL A 100 -5.73 12.79 7.63
N TYR A 101 -6.74 13.23 6.86
CA TYR A 101 -6.55 14.27 5.85
C TYR A 101 -6.42 15.61 6.54
N LEU A 102 -5.19 16.04 6.82
CA LEU A 102 -4.93 17.39 7.32
C LEU A 102 -5.14 18.39 6.18
N SER A 103 -6.03 19.36 6.42
CA SER A 103 -6.16 20.52 5.54
C SER A 103 -4.83 21.26 5.52
N LYS A 104 -4.45 21.80 4.36
CA LYS A 104 -3.16 22.50 4.13
C LYS A 104 -2.92 23.69 5.09
N GLY A 105 -3.92 24.11 5.86
CA GLY A 105 -3.83 25.18 6.86
C GLY A 105 -3.50 24.75 8.30
N GLU A 106 -3.53 23.46 8.64
CA GLU A 106 -3.50 23.02 10.06
C GLU A 106 -2.12 22.55 10.54
N CYS A 107 -1.12 22.51 9.65
CA CYS A 107 0.22 22.00 9.96
C CYS A 107 1.19 23.07 10.50
N LEU A 108 0.80 24.34 10.57
CA LEU A 108 1.71 25.44 10.95
C LEU A 108 1.55 25.97 12.39
N ASP A 109 0.50 25.58 13.11
CA ASP A 109 0.19 26.25 14.39
C ASP A 109 0.51 25.45 15.66
N SER A 110 1.19 24.29 15.56
CA SER A 110 1.60 23.54 16.76
C SER A 110 2.98 23.94 17.33
N SER A 111 3.69 24.87 16.70
CA SER A 111 4.88 25.49 17.28
C SER A 111 4.53 26.80 18.00
N LEU A 112 3.91 26.68 19.17
CA LEU A 112 3.94 27.75 20.18
C LEU A 112 5.37 27.84 20.77
N PRO A 113 5.92 29.04 20.99
CA PRO A 113 6.63 29.34 22.21
C PRO A 113 5.66 30.00 23.20
N SER A 114 5.67 29.48 24.42
CA SER A 114 5.13 30.16 25.59
C SER A 114 6.04 31.33 25.97
N GLU A 115 5.49 32.52 26.15
CA GLU A 115 5.96 33.56 27.08
C GLU A 115 4.76 34.28 27.69
#